data_AF-A0A7J4MAH7-F1
#
_entry.id   AF-A0A7J4MAH7-F1
#
_cell.length_a   1.000
_cell.length_b   1.000
_cell.length_c   1.000
_cell.angle_alpha   90.00
_cell.angle_beta   90.00
_cell.angle_gamma   90.00
#
_symmetry.space_group_name_H-M   'P 1'
#
loop_
_entity.id
_entity.type
_entity.pdbx_description
1 polymer ?
#
loop_
_entity_poly.entity_id
_entity_poly.type
_entity_poly.pdbx_seq_one_letter_code
_entity_poly.pdbx_strand_id
1 'polypeptide(L)'
;MSVIAKVWVEPDCITCNACEDICPEVFKVTDDSSMILAEVRADGAFDMNDGAKSPLTGTLGADLADLIEEAAEACPVEVIKFEYAESAAEETAPAPEAVEAAPAAVEAAAAPVAGVSEALAAVMEGDRSITIMFGSQTGNAAGLADQTSKMAADFGLQAKVVDMDGADTSALAAGRLLIITSTWGEGEMPDNAESLWQATNSGNPGLSGTHYSVCAIGDTAYDEFCKAGTDWNDKLAALGATSVRDIQLCDVDYAPPWKIWVVEALSRIACVDASGTFHETLVEEMLAYGTSGDDDGIVDGDFAPATVVADEMSITLRLFRYNPVAASSGFDSVACSLPGHATVQDLLMAIQGDLDGSLAFRRGDGSGTPTTAVRANGRIVLMDVARLDGLVSEGGTLLLEPLPGLPV
;
A
#
# COMPACT_ATOMS: atom_id res chain seq x y z
N MET A 1 19.58 -10.31 22.56
CA MET A 1 18.44 -11.21 22.75
C MET A 1 17.36 -10.39 23.38
N SER A 2 16.30 -10.11 22.63
CA SER A 2 15.02 -9.64 23.15
C SER A 2 14.59 -10.63 24.23
N VAL A 3 14.15 -10.13 25.39
CA VAL A 3 13.59 -10.98 26.45
C VAL A 3 12.16 -10.53 26.64
N ILE A 4 11.20 -11.39 26.33
CA ILE A 4 9.79 -11.10 26.52
C ILE A 4 9.43 -11.34 28.00
N ALA A 5 9.03 -10.30 28.71
CA ALA A 5 8.61 -10.38 30.09
C ALA A 5 7.19 -10.95 30.25
N LYS A 6 6.26 -10.57 29.37
CA LYS A 6 4.83 -10.89 29.48
C LYS A 6 4.24 -11.17 28.11
N VAL A 7 3.25 -12.05 28.08
CA VAL A 7 2.42 -12.36 26.91
C VAL A 7 0.97 -12.40 27.36
N TRP A 8 0.04 -11.85 26.58
CA TRP A 8 -1.40 -11.95 26.82
C TRP A 8 -2.17 -12.02 25.50
N VAL A 9 -3.41 -12.49 25.59
CA VAL A 9 -4.36 -12.59 24.47
C VAL A 9 -5.53 -11.66 24.77
N GLU A 10 -5.74 -10.64 23.95
CA GLU A 10 -6.86 -9.72 24.06
C GLU A 10 -8.18 -10.40 23.65
N PRO A 11 -9.35 -9.82 24.02
CA PRO A 11 -10.65 -10.28 23.54
C PRO A 11 -10.71 -10.33 22.00
N ASP A 12 -11.66 -11.10 21.45
CA ASP A 12 -11.88 -11.29 20.00
C ASP A 12 -10.94 -12.27 19.27
N CYS A 13 -10.29 -13.18 20.00
CA CYS A 13 -9.59 -14.32 19.40
C CYS A 13 -10.53 -15.21 18.56
N ILE A 14 -10.16 -15.49 17.30
CA ILE A 14 -10.97 -16.31 16.38
C ILE A 14 -10.60 -17.81 16.36
N THR A 15 -9.72 -18.27 17.26
CA THR A 15 -9.32 -19.69 17.39
C THR A 15 -8.76 -20.32 16.09
N CYS A 16 -7.90 -19.59 15.37
CA CYS A 16 -7.33 -20.06 14.09
C CYS A 16 -6.22 -21.12 14.21
N ASN A 17 -5.83 -21.51 15.43
CA ASN A 17 -4.73 -22.43 15.79
C ASN A 17 -3.29 -21.97 15.46
N ALA A 18 -3.10 -20.86 14.73
CA ALA A 18 -1.77 -20.41 14.30
C ALA A 18 -0.76 -20.28 15.45
N CYS A 19 -1.17 -19.67 16.58
CA CYS A 19 -0.30 -19.49 17.74
C CYS A 19 0.08 -20.79 18.46
N GLU A 20 -0.81 -21.78 18.49
CA GLU A 20 -0.49 -23.10 19.06
C GLU A 20 0.40 -23.92 18.11
N ASP A 21 0.25 -23.76 16.79
CA ASP A 21 1.11 -24.43 15.81
C ASP A 21 2.55 -23.89 15.85
N ILE A 22 2.72 -22.58 16.11
CA ILE A 22 4.03 -21.90 16.13
C ILE A 22 4.71 -22.00 17.50
N CYS A 23 3.96 -21.78 18.58
CA CYS A 23 4.50 -21.81 19.94
C CYS A 23 3.59 -22.61 20.90
N PRO A 24 3.52 -23.95 20.72
CA PRO A 24 2.68 -24.84 21.55
C PRO A 24 3.11 -24.87 23.01
N GLU A 25 4.34 -24.45 23.32
CA GLU A 25 4.86 -24.34 24.67
C GLU A 25 4.23 -23.19 25.47
N VAL A 26 3.68 -22.18 24.79
CA VAL A 26 3.08 -21.00 25.42
C VAL A 26 1.56 -20.98 25.24
N PHE A 27 1.07 -21.29 24.03
CA PHE A 27 -0.33 -21.15 23.67
C PHE A 27 -1.06 -22.49 23.59
N LYS A 28 -2.30 -22.48 24.08
CA LYS A 28 -3.25 -23.58 23.90
C LYS A 28 -4.58 -23.03 23.41
N VAL A 29 -4.97 -23.38 22.20
CA VAL A 29 -6.27 -22.98 21.64
C VAL A 29 -7.37 -23.86 22.24
N THR A 30 -8.44 -23.21 22.68
CA THR A 30 -9.68 -23.83 23.16
C THR A 30 -10.83 -23.47 22.23
N ASP A 31 -12.03 -24.01 22.49
CA ASP A 31 -13.21 -23.73 21.67
C ASP A 31 -13.62 -22.23 21.68
N ASP A 32 -13.22 -21.48 22.71
CA ASP A 32 -13.66 -20.09 22.93
C ASP A 32 -12.55 -19.03 22.71
N SER A 33 -11.27 -19.36 22.94
CA SER A 33 -10.13 -18.45 22.74
C SER A 33 -8.78 -19.20 22.84
N SER A 34 -7.67 -18.52 22.54
CA SER A 34 -6.30 -18.96 22.84
C SER A 34 -5.93 -18.63 24.28
N MET A 35 -5.58 -19.66 25.05
CA MET A 35 -5.16 -19.56 26.46
C MET A 35 -3.64 -19.64 26.57
N ILE A 36 -3.08 -19.01 27.60
CA ILE A 36 -1.66 -19.15 27.93
C ILE A 36 -1.49 -20.25 28.97
N LEU A 37 -0.54 -21.15 28.74
CA LEU A 37 -0.30 -22.30 29.61
C LEU A 37 0.09 -21.87 31.03
N ALA A 38 -0.47 -22.54 32.03
CA ALA A 38 -0.19 -22.26 33.43
C ALA A 38 1.30 -22.42 33.78
N GLU A 39 2.00 -23.34 33.12
CA GLU A 39 3.40 -23.66 33.39
C GLU A 39 4.37 -22.54 33.00
N VAL A 40 3.98 -21.73 32.02
CA VAL A 40 4.80 -20.61 31.52
C VAL A 40 4.57 -19.32 32.29
N ARG A 41 3.59 -19.25 33.19
CA ARG A 41 3.23 -18.04 33.93
C ARG A 41 3.60 -18.10 35.41
N ALA A 42 4.07 -16.98 35.95
CA ALA A 42 4.48 -16.87 37.35
C ALA A 42 3.31 -17.07 38.35
N ASP A 43 2.08 -16.82 37.93
CA ASP A 43 0.87 -17.01 38.73
C ASP A 43 0.24 -18.41 38.60
N GLY A 44 0.72 -19.23 37.66
CA GLY A 44 0.20 -20.60 37.44
C GLY A 44 -1.23 -20.65 36.91
N ALA A 45 -1.77 -19.55 36.37
CA ALA A 45 -3.14 -19.51 35.86
C ALA A 45 -3.21 -19.92 34.38
N PHE A 46 -4.25 -20.68 34.02
CA PHE A 46 -4.56 -21.07 32.65
C PHE A 46 -5.71 -20.21 32.13
N ASP A 47 -5.38 -19.05 31.56
CA ASP A 47 -6.32 -18.09 30.97
C ASP A 47 -5.59 -17.20 29.94
N MET A 48 -6.30 -16.21 29.37
CA MET A 48 -5.77 -15.30 28.34
C MET A 48 -4.71 -14.31 28.86
N ASN A 49 -4.50 -14.21 30.17
CA ASN A 49 -3.58 -13.27 30.83
C ASN A 49 -3.86 -11.77 30.57
N ASP A 50 -4.98 -11.42 29.95
CA ASP A 50 -5.34 -10.04 29.58
C ASP A 50 -5.48 -9.10 30.79
N GLY A 51 -6.06 -9.59 31.89
CA GLY A 51 -6.27 -8.80 33.10
C GLY A 51 -5.06 -8.72 34.02
N ALA A 52 -4.43 -9.86 34.31
CA ALA A 52 -3.33 -9.95 35.28
C ALA A 52 -1.97 -9.59 34.68
N LYS A 53 -1.77 -9.85 33.38
CA LYS A 53 -0.51 -9.68 32.63
C LYS A 53 0.69 -10.20 33.43
N SER A 54 0.52 -11.38 34.01
CA SER A 54 1.52 -12.05 34.81
C SER A 54 2.74 -12.41 33.95
N PRO A 55 3.97 -12.25 34.49
CA PRO A 55 5.19 -12.46 33.72
C PRO A 55 5.46 -13.93 33.43
N LEU A 56 6.25 -14.17 32.38
CA LEU A 56 6.74 -15.50 32.04
C LEU A 56 7.72 -16.03 33.08
N THR A 57 7.73 -17.36 33.29
CA THR A 57 8.58 -17.99 34.30
C THR A 57 10.02 -18.19 33.80
N GLY A 58 10.99 -17.93 34.69
CA GLY A 58 12.39 -18.28 34.46
C GLY A 58 13.02 -17.58 33.25
N THR A 59 13.65 -18.36 32.37
CA THR A 59 14.31 -17.88 31.14
C THR A 59 13.44 -18.02 29.88
N LEU A 60 12.20 -18.51 30.01
CA LEU A 60 11.33 -18.82 28.86
C LEU A 60 11.11 -17.61 27.95
N GLY A 61 11.01 -16.42 28.52
CA GLY A 61 10.88 -15.18 27.76
C GLY A 61 12.10 -14.83 26.90
N ALA A 62 13.29 -15.33 27.23
CA ALA A 62 14.49 -15.21 26.41
C ALA A 62 14.64 -16.37 25.42
N ASP A 63 14.21 -17.57 25.83
CA ASP A 63 14.36 -18.80 25.05
C ASP A 63 13.30 -18.91 23.92
N LEU A 64 12.12 -18.32 24.12
CA LEU A 64 10.97 -18.40 23.21
C LEU A 64 10.60 -17.04 22.60
N ALA A 65 11.44 -16.01 22.73
CA ALA A 65 11.15 -14.66 22.23
C ALA A 65 10.75 -14.67 20.76
N ASP A 66 11.59 -15.27 19.91
CA ASP A 66 11.37 -15.34 18.46
C ASP A 66 10.07 -16.08 18.10
N LEU A 67 9.74 -17.16 18.83
CA LEU A 67 8.51 -17.95 18.58
C LEU A 67 7.25 -17.23 19.04
N ILE A 68 7.34 -16.43 20.12
CA ILE A 68 6.22 -15.62 20.60
C ILE A 68 5.96 -14.45 19.64
N GLU A 69 7.02 -13.83 19.11
CA GLU A 69 6.93 -12.79 18.07
C GLU A 69 6.27 -13.36 16.81
N GLU A 70 6.76 -14.50 16.30
CA GLU A 70 6.18 -15.18 15.14
C GLU A 70 4.71 -15.59 15.36
N ALA A 71 4.37 -16.08 16.56
CA ALA A 71 2.99 -16.43 16.91
C ALA A 71 2.07 -15.20 16.97
N ALA A 72 2.58 -14.04 17.37
CA ALA A 72 1.83 -12.79 17.39
C ALA A 72 1.57 -12.26 15.97
N GLU A 73 2.58 -12.31 15.10
CA GLU A 73 2.47 -11.92 13.68
C GLU A 73 1.53 -12.83 12.89
N ALA A 74 1.52 -14.13 13.20
CA ALA A 74 0.62 -15.09 12.56
C ALA A 74 -0.84 -14.99 13.03
N CYS A 75 -1.16 -14.11 13.99
CA CYS A 75 -2.51 -13.92 14.49
C CYS A 75 -3.33 -13.03 13.54
N PRO A 76 -4.37 -13.54 12.84
CA PRO A 76 -5.11 -12.79 11.80
C PRO A 76 -5.97 -11.64 12.34
N VAL A 77 -6.17 -11.58 13.66
CA VAL A 77 -6.90 -10.50 14.36
C VAL A 77 -6.00 -9.75 15.34
N GLU A 78 -4.69 -10.01 15.32
CA GLU A 78 -3.66 -9.30 16.10
C GLU A 78 -3.90 -9.24 17.62
N VAL A 79 -4.65 -10.19 18.19
CA VAL A 79 -4.98 -10.18 19.64
C VAL A 79 -3.86 -10.71 20.54
N ILE A 80 -2.79 -11.27 19.99
CA ILE A 80 -1.66 -11.78 20.78
C ILE A 80 -0.66 -10.64 21.00
N LYS A 81 -0.48 -10.25 22.25
CA LYS A 81 0.37 -9.13 22.66
C LYS A 81 1.46 -9.59 23.61
N PHE A 82 2.58 -8.87 23.61
CA PHE A 82 3.71 -9.16 24.49
C PHE A 82 4.46 -7.89 24.89
N GLU A 83 5.23 -7.95 25.97
CA GLU A 83 6.01 -6.84 26.53
C GLU A 83 7.45 -7.32 26.81
N TYR A 84 8.46 -6.56 26.41
CA TYR A 84 9.86 -6.88 26.69
C TYR A 84 10.27 -6.54 28.13
N ALA A 85 11.20 -7.30 28.69
CA ALA A 85 11.78 -7.04 30.00
C ALA A 85 12.65 -5.77 29.95
N GLU A 86 12.29 -4.76 30.73
CA GLU A 86 13.13 -3.58 30.93
C GLU A 86 14.46 -3.99 31.61
N SER A 87 15.58 -3.63 30.98
CA SER A 87 16.90 -3.83 31.58
C SER A 87 17.02 -2.92 32.81
N ALA A 88 17.14 -3.53 33.99
CA ALA A 88 17.26 -2.83 35.26
C ALA A 88 18.39 -1.78 35.25
N ALA A 89 18.01 -0.51 35.29
CA ALA A 89 18.78 0.56 35.90
C ALA A 89 17.95 1.13 37.06
N GLU A 90 18.64 1.38 38.16
CA GLU A 90 18.17 1.52 39.53
C GLU A 90 17.25 2.74 39.78
N GLU A 91 16.33 2.55 40.72
CA GLU A 91 15.27 3.42 41.20
C GLU A 91 15.78 4.75 41.81
N THR A 92 15.42 5.91 41.22
CA THR A 92 15.26 7.19 41.94
C THR A 92 14.23 8.10 41.24
N ALA A 93 13.12 8.41 41.89
CA ALA A 93 12.26 9.57 41.57
C ALA A 93 12.94 10.88 42.07
N PRO A 94 12.72 12.10 41.51
CA PRO A 94 11.41 12.67 41.09
C PRO A 94 11.40 13.51 39.78
N ALA A 95 10.21 14.00 39.40
CA ALA A 95 9.87 14.92 38.28
C ALA A 95 10.54 16.33 38.35
N PRO A 96 10.36 17.26 37.37
CA PRO A 96 9.99 17.17 35.95
C PRO A 96 10.99 17.88 34.98
N GLU A 97 10.72 17.81 33.66
CA GLU A 97 11.27 18.61 32.54
C GLU A 97 12.77 18.51 32.19
N ALA A 98 13.08 17.96 31.01
CA ALA A 98 13.80 18.65 29.93
C ALA A 98 13.88 17.77 28.67
N VAL A 99 13.40 18.32 27.57
CA VAL A 99 13.52 17.82 26.21
C VAL A 99 14.96 17.97 25.75
N GLU A 100 15.60 16.92 25.23
CA GLU A 100 16.62 17.06 24.17
C GLU A 100 16.85 15.75 23.38
N ALA A 101 16.41 15.81 22.12
CA ALA A 101 17.00 15.32 20.88
C ALA A 101 17.59 13.88 20.76
N ALA A 102 17.03 13.18 19.78
CA ALA A 102 17.57 12.01 19.06
C ALA A 102 18.96 12.30 18.45
N PRO A 103 19.72 11.29 17.94
CA PRO A 103 19.36 10.66 16.66
C PRO A 103 19.78 9.18 16.48
N ALA A 104 19.11 8.48 15.57
CA ALA A 104 19.78 7.72 14.51
C ALA A 104 18.77 7.37 13.42
N ALA A 105 18.87 8.10 12.31
CA ALA A 105 18.28 7.78 11.03
C ALA A 105 18.89 6.48 10.47
N VAL A 106 18.08 5.66 9.82
CA VAL A 106 18.57 4.64 8.88
C VAL A 106 18.52 5.29 7.50
N GLU A 107 19.70 5.65 6.97
CA GLU A 107 19.88 6.05 5.58
C GLU A 107 19.59 4.85 4.67
N ALA A 108 18.44 4.87 3.99
CA ALA A 108 18.26 4.11 2.76
C ALA A 108 18.73 5.00 1.60
N ALA A 109 19.91 4.72 1.08
CA ALA A 109 20.45 5.38 -0.10
C ALA A 109 19.59 5.02 -1.32
N ALA A 110 18.98 6.05 -1.94
CA ALA A 110 18.23 5.93 -3.18
C ALA A 110 19.14 5.45 -4.32
N ALA A 111 18.71 4.40 -5.02
CA ALA A 111 19.33 3.94 -6.26
C ALA A 111 19.12 4.96 -7.40
N PRO A 112 20.02 5.04 -8.40
CA PRO A 112 19.89 5.99 -9.49
C PRO A 112 18.69 5.62 -10.39
N VAL A 113 17.80 6.58 -10.59
CA VAL A 113 16.55 6.44 -11.31
C VAL A 113 16.80 6.46 -12.82
N ALA A 114 16.78 5.30 -13.48
CA ALA A 114 16.87 5.22 -14.93
C ALA A 114 15.50 5.50 -15.56
N GLY A 115 15.38 6.58 -16.36
CA GLY A 115 14.18 6.85 -17.17
C GLY A 115 13.49 8.21 -16.95
N VAL A 116 13.91 9.01 -15.97
CA VAL A 116 13.37 10.36 -15.69
C VAL A 116 14.27 11.47 -16.25
N SER A 117 13.66 12.60 -16.60
CA SER A 117 14.36 13.78 -17.12
C SER A 117 15.31 14.39 -16.09
N GLU A 118 16.34 15.09 -16.55
CA GLU A 118 17.30 15.78 -15.68
C GLU A 118 16.61 16.82 -14.78
N ALA A 119 15.51 17.42 -15.27
CA ALA A 119 14.71 18.37 -14.50
C ALA A 119 13.93 17.67 -13.37
N LEU A 120 13.34 16.51 -13.63
CA LEU A 120 12.64 15.73 -12.61
C LEU A 120 13.61 15.15 -11.57
N ALA A 121 14.76 14.65 -12.01
CA ALA A 121 15.83 14.19 -11.12
C ALA A 121 16.29 15.30 -10.17
N ALA A 122 16.46 16.53 -10.66
CA ALA A 122 16.84 17.68 -9.83
C ALA A 122 15.78 18.03 -8.76
N VAL A 123 14.48 17.88 -9.06
CA VAL A 123 13.41 18.08 -8.06
C VAL A 123 13.40 16.97 -7.00
N MET A 124 13.86 15.78 -7.37
CA MET A 124 14.01 14.62 -6.47
C MET A 124 15.23 14.70 -5.55
N GLU A 125 16.11 15.67 -5.72
CA GLU A 125 17.24 15.90 -4.82
C GLU A 125 16.83 16.62 -3.53
N GLY A 126 17.49 16.27 -2.41
CA GLY A 126 17.33 16.95 -1.13
C GLY A 126 16.27 16.35 -0.21
N ASP A 127 15.61 17.19 0.59
CA ASP A 127 14.60 16.76 1.56
C ASP A 127 13.29 16.33 0.85
N ARG A 128 12.96 15.05 1.00
CA ARG A 128 11.79 14.38 0.43
C ARG A 128 10.75 14.01 1.48
N SER A 129 10.87 14.54 2.71
CA SER A 129 9.91 14.29 3.78
C SER A 129 8.52 14.84 3.42
N ILE A 130 7.50 14.07 3.81
CA ILE A 130 6.09 14.44 3.73
C ILE A 130 5.38 14.02 5.02
N THR A 131 4.58 14.91 5.59
CA THR A 131 3.76 14.62 6.76
C THR A 131 2.34 14.32 6.31
N ILE A 132 1.79 13.18 6.74
CA ILE A 132 0.41 12.77 6.48
C ILE A 132 -0.30 12.74 7.83
N MET A 133 -1.22 13.67 8.06
CA MET A 133 -2.00 13.73 9.29
C MET A 133 -3.38 13.13 9.09
N PHE A 134 -3.91 12.46 10.11
CA PHE A 134 -5.28 11.95 10.06
C PHE A 134 -6.16 12.36 11.25
N GLY A 135 -7.41 12.71 10.93
CA GLY A 135 -8.50 12.82 11.90
C GLY A 135 -9.47 11.67 11.69
N SER A 136 -9.60 10.76 12.66
CA SER A 136 -10.46 9.57 12.51
C SER A 136 -11.16 9.19 13.80
N GLN A 137 -12.45 8.86 13.69
CA GLN A 137 -13.23 8.29 14.79
C GLN A 137 -13.25 6.75 14.78
N THR A 138 -13.42 6.16 13.60
CA THR A 138 -13.60 4.70 13.42
C THR A 138 -12.44 4.02 12.68
N GLY A 139 -11.35 4.74 12.42
CA GLY A 139 -10.14 4.21 11.76
C GLY A 139 -10.14 4.28 10.22
N ASN A 140 -11.25 4.69 9.57
CA ASN A 140 -11.29 4.81 8.10
C ASN A 140 -10.21 5.77 7.57
N ALA A 141 -10.14 6.98 8.11
CA ALA A 141 -9.16 7.98 7.69
C ALA A 141 -7.73 7.58 8.07
N ALA A 142 -7.54 6.89 9.21
CA ALA A 142 -6.25 6.35 9.61
C ALA A 142 -5.74 5.28 8.61
N GLY A 143 -6.62 4.36 8.19
CA GLY A 143 -6.28 3.35 7.19
C GLY A 143 -5.93 3.95 5.83
N LEU A 144 -6.63 5.00 5.40
CA LEU A 144 -6.28 5.71 4.16
C LEU A 144 -4.95 6.48 4.28
N ALA A 145 -4.61 7.01 5.45
CA ALA A 145 -3.33 7.66 5.70
C ALA A 145 -2.16 6.68 5.65
N ASP A 146 -2.32 5.50 6.23
CA ASP A 146 -1.34 4.41 6.13
C ASP A 146 -1.13 3.98 4.67
N GLN A 147 -2.21 3.74 3.93
CA GLN A 147 -2.13 3.39 2.50
C GLN A 147 -1.47 4.50 1.67
N THR A 148 -1.81 5.77 1.96
CA THR A 148 -1.20 6.93 1.29
C THR A 148 0.30 7.02 1.57
N SER A 149 0.73 6.64 2.78
CA SER A 149 2.15 6.63 3.15
C SER A 149 2.95 5.59 2.37
N LYS A 150 2.36 4.42 2.12
CA LYS A 150 2.96 3.36 1.30
C LYS A 150 3.11 3.81 -0.15
N MET A 151 2.05 4.37 -0.72
CA MET A 151 2.07 4.92 -2.10
C MET A 151 3.03 6.10 -2.27
N ALA A 152 3.35 6.84 -1.21
CA ALA A 152 4.26 7.98 -1.29
C ALA A 152 5.70 7.56 -1.70
N ALA A 153 6.10 6.33 -1.37
CA ALA A 153 7.42 5.80 -1.73
C ALA A 153 7.60 5.73 -3.25
N ASP A 154 6.52 5.43 -3.99
CA ASP A 154 6.54 5.32 -5.46
C ASP A 154 6.84 6.67 -6.12
N PHE A 155 6.50 7.78 -5.45
CA PHE A 155 6.82 9.15 -5.87
C PHE A 155 8.16 9.67 -5.29
N GLY A 156 8.97 8.79 -4.70
CA GLY A 156 10.24 9.14 -4.07
C GLY A 156 10.08 10.08 -2.88
N LEU A 157 8.96 9.98 -2.14
CA LEU A 157 8.70 10.73 -0.92
C LEU A 157 8.94 9.85 0.31
N GLN A 158 9.35 10.48 1.42
CA GLN A 158 9.56 9.83 2.71
C GLN A 158 8.41 10.22 3.64
N ALA A 159 7.39 9.37 3.69
CA ALA A 159 6.18 9.65 4.43
C ALA A 159 6.34 9.42 5.94
N LYS A 160 5.78 10.35 6.72
CA LYS A 160 5.56 10.22 8.15
C LYS A 160 4.07 10.37 8.43
N VAL A 161 3.44 9.29 8.88
CA VAL A 161 2.06 9.31 9.35
C VAL A 161 2.02 9.87 10.77
N VAL A 162 1.09 10.79 11.03
CA VAL A 162 0.92 11.49 12.30
C VAL A 162 -0.55 11.43 12.70
N ASP A 163 -0.81 10.84 13.86
CA ASP A 163 -2.09 11.01 14.53
C ASP A 163 -2.21 12.48 14.96
N MET A 164 -3.36 13.10 14.69
CA MET A 164 -3.61 14.47 15.14
C MET A 164 -3.71 14.56 16.67
N ASP A 165 -3.96 13.45 17.36
CA ASP A 165 -3.96 13.45 18.82
C ASP A 165 -2.54 13.59 19.35
N GLY A 166 -2.35 14.51 20.29
CA GLY A 166 -1.03 14.87 20.81
C GLY A 166 -0.09 15.58 19.82
N ALA A 167 -0.53 15.85 18.58
CA ALA A 167 0.25 16.63 17.63
C ALA A 167 0.29 18.12 18.01
N ASP A 168 1.45 18.74 17.83
CA ASP A 168 1.62 20.18 18.03
C ASP A 168 1.41 20.95 16.72
N THR A 169 0.99 22.21 16.82
CA THR A 169 0.78 23.11 15.67
C THR A 169 2.03 23.30 14.81
N SER A 170 3.23 23.09 15.35
CA SER A 170 4.48 23.08 14.58
C SER A 170 4.56 21.97 13.54
N ALA A 171 3.85 20.85 13.73
CA ALA A 171 3.78 19.78 12.75
C ALA A 171 3.03 20.19 11.47
N LEU A 172 2.17 21.22 11.54
CA LEU A 172 1.49 21.78 10.37
C LEU A 172 2.45 22.58 9.48
N ALA A 173 3.52 23.13 10.05
CA ALA A 173 4.56 23.86 9.31
C ALA A 173 5.55 22.89 8.62
N ALA A 174 5.03 21.79 8.08
CA ALA A 174 5.78 20.87 7.24
C ALA A 174 5.95 21.46 5.84
N GLY A 175 7.07 21.20 5.15
CA GLY A 175 7.22 21.61 3.75
C GLY A 175 6.16 20.97 2.84
N ARG A 176 5.82 19.70 3.12
CA ARG A 176 4.79 18.91 2.44
C ARG A 176 3.84 18.28 3.46
N LEU A 177 2.55 18.58 3.34
CA LEU A 177 1.51 18.17 4.28
C LEU A 177 0.30 17.57 3.53
N LEU A 178 -0.16 16.39 3.93
CA LEU A 178 -1.47 15.88 3.54
C LEU A 178 -2.33 15.71 4.78
N ILE A 179 -3.60 16.09 4.70
CA ILE A 179 -4.59 15.85 5.75
C ILE A 179 -5.66 14.91 5.23
N ILE A 180 -5.92 13.83 5.95
CA ILE A 180 -7.05 12.92 5.70
C ILE A 180 -7.95 12.92 6.93
N THR A 181 -9.14 13.50 6.84
CA THR A 181 -10.01 13.63 8.02
C THR A 181 -11.43 13.19 7.72
N SER A 182 -12.05 12.48 8.67
CA SER A 182 -13.50 12.31 8.69
C SER A 182 -14.20 13.51 9.33
N THR A 183 -15.47 13.70 9.05
CA THR A 183 -16.37 14.59 9.81
C THR A 183 -17.19 13.75 10.79
N TRP A 184 -17.43 14.27 12.00
CA TRP A 184 -18.29 13.61 12.99
C TRP A 184 -19.42 14.53 13.47
N GLY A 185 -20.48 13.94 14.03
CA GLY A 185 -21.62 14.69 14.59
C GLY A 185 -22.27 15.64 13.59
N GLU A 186 -22.42 16.90 13.99
CA GLU A 186 -23.05 17.99 13.22
C GLU A 186 -21.97 18.87 12.54
N GLY A 187 -20.99 18.24 11.89
CA GLY A 187 -19.90 18.95 11.20
C GLY A 187 -18.63 19.14 12.03
N GLU A 188 -18.50 18.44 13.16
CA GLU A 188 -17.39 18.57 14.11
C GLU A 188 -16.15 17.80 13.64
N MET A 189 -14.99 18.16 14.21
CA MET A 189 -13.77 17.36 14.03
C MET A 189 -13.92 16.00 14.74
N PRO A 190 -13.22 14.96 14.27
CA PRO A 190 -13.05 13.74 15.04
C PRO A 190 -12.36 14.04 16.37
N ASP A 191 -12.61 13.22 17.39
CA ASP A 191 -12.07 13.45 18.75
C ASP A 191 -10.55 13.59 18.76
N ASN A 192 -9.84 12.78 17.96
CA ASN A 192 -8.39 12.81 17.85
C ASN A 192 -7.85 14.10 17.17
N ALA A 193 -8.68 14.85 16.44
CA ALA A 193 -8.27 16.05 15.72
C ALA A 193 -8.68 17.36 16.42
N GLU A 194 -9.64 17.30 17.35
CA GLU A 194 -10.26 18.49 17.96
C GLU A 194 -9.24 19.37 18.71
N SER A 195 -8.34 18.76 19.48
CA SER A 195 -7.32 19.51 20.24
C SER A 195 -6.38 20.30 19.33
N LEU A 196 -5.88 19.68 18.25
CA LEU A 196 -5.02 20.33 17.27
C LEU A 196 -5.77 21.43 16.51
N TRP A 197 -7.04 21.20 16.17
CA TRP A 197 -7.90 22.20 15.53
C TRP A 197 -8.06 23.46 16.39
N GLN A 198 -8.39 23.29 17.68
CA GLN A 198 -8.55 24.42 18.61
C GLN A 198 -7.24 25.17 18.84
N ALA A 199 -6.12 24.44 18.98
CA ALA A 199 -4.79 25.03 19.10
C ALA A 199 -4.42 25.84 17.84
N THR A 200 -4.71 25.31 16.65
CA THR A 200 -4.45 25.99 15.37
C THR A 200 -5.30 27.26 15.22
N ASN A 201 -6.56 27.20 15.61
CA ASN A 201 -7.45 28.37 15.58
C ASN A 201 -7.05 29.47 16.56
N SER A 202 -6.58 29.08 17.73
CA SER A 202 -6.12 30.02 18.76
C SER A 202 -4.76 30.62 18.41
N GLY A 203 -3.82 29.79 17.96
CA GLY A 203 -2.42 30.17 17.72
C GLY A 203 -2.17 30.84 16.37
N ASN A 204 -2.94 30.48 15.33
CA ASN A 204 -2.76 30.94 13.96
C ASN A 204 -1.30 30.89 13.48
N PRO A 205 -0.66 29.69 13.47
CA PRO A 205 0.72 29.54 13.02
C PRO A 205 0.85 29.95 11.55
N GLY A 206 1.94 30.65 11.18
CA GLY A 206 2.19 31.01 9.79
C GLY A 206 2.68 29.80 8.99
N LEU A 207 2.03 29.48 7.86
CA LEU A 207 2.28 28.27 7.05
C LEU A 207 2.73 28.58 5.62
N SER A 208 3.35 29.75 5.37
CA SER A 208 3.72 30.21 4.02
C SER A 208 4.70 29.31 3.25
N GLY A 209 5.38 28.38 3.94
CA GLY A 209 6.29 27.41 3.33
C GLY A 209 5.69 26.01 3.16
N THR A 210 4.42 25.82 3.55
CA THR A 210 3.75 24.53 3.54
C THR A 210 2.94 24.36 2.26
N HIS A 211 3.19 23.25 1.57
CA HIS A 211 2.37 22.78 0.46
C HIS A 211 1.43 21.69 0.93
N TYR A 212 0.14 21.79 0.61
CA TYR A 212 -0.85 20.86 1.16
C TYR A 212 -1.95 20.42 0.20
N SER A 213 -2.61 19.32 0.55
CA SER A 213 -3.92 18.93 0.04
C SER A 213 -4.70 18.17 1.11
N VAL A 214 -6.03 18.17 1.00
CA VAL A 214 -6.94 17.57 1.99
C VAL A 214 -7.82 16.51 1.31
N CYS A 215 -7.97 15.35 1.94
CA CYS A 215 -8.99 14.35 1.63
C CYS A 215 -9.99 14.30 2.78
N ALA A 216 -11.23 14.71 2.53
CA ALA A 216 -12.30 14.76 3.51
C ALA A 216 -13.25 13.58 3.32
N ILE A 217 -13.54 12.87 4.40
CA ILE A 217 -14.52 11.78 4.41
C ILE A 217 -15.77 12.27 5.14
N GLY A 218 -16.91 12.19 4.48
CA GLY A 218 -18.21 12.55 5.05
C GLY A 218 -19.32 11.69 4.49
N ASP A 219 -20.55 12.09 4.78
CA ASP A 219 -21.76 11.42 4.29
C ASP A 219 -22.75 12.49 3.84
N THR A 220 -23.18 12.42 2.58
CA THR A 220 -24.12 13.40 2.00
C THR A 220 -25.52 13.33 2.59
N ALA A 221 -25.82 12.32 3.42
CA ALA A 221 -27.04 12.25 4.21
C ALA A 221 -27.09 13.27 5.36
N TYR A 222 -25.97 13.90 5.70
CA TYR A 222 -25.87 14.94 6.74
C TYR A 222 -25.76 16.33 6.09
N ASP A 223 -26.31 17.34 6.76
CA ASP A 223 -26.31 18.72 6.27
C ASP A 223 -24.88 19.29 6.16
N GLU A 224 -24.01 18.96 7.13
CA GLU A 224 -22.62 19.42 7.21
C GLU A 224 -21.65 18.43 6.50
N PHE A 225 -21.92 18.14 5.22
CA PHE A 225 -21.13 17.22 4.41
C PHE A 225 -19.65 17.64 4.34
N CYS A 226 -18.74 16.74 4.76
CA CYS A 226 -17.28 16.93 4.76
C CYS A 226 -16.77 18.18 5.51
N LYS A 227 -17.58 18.72 6.44
CA LYS A 227 -17.32 20.00 7.11
C LYS A 227 -15.92 20.11 7.74
N ALA A 228 -15.51 19.12 8.53
CA ALA A 228 -14.18 19.06 9.15
C ALA A 228 -13.04 19.22 8.14
N GLY A 229 -13.12 18.53 7.00
CA GLY A 229 -12.12 18.65 5.94
C GLY A 229 -12.13 20.01 5.24
N THR A 230 -13.33 20.56 4.98
CA THR A 230 -13.44 21.93 4.42
C THR A 230 -12.87 22.97 5.36
N ASP A 231 -13.09 22.81 6.66
CA ASP A 231 -12.57 23.71 7.69
C ASP A 231 -11.04 23.67 7.76
N TRP A 232 -10.43 22.48 7.67
CA TRP A 232 -8.98 22.33 7.55
C TRP A 232 -8.42 23.00 6.30
N ASN A 233 -9.04 22.76 5.14
CA ASN A 233 -8.61 23.36 3.87
C ASN A 233 -8.63 24.89 3.94
N ASP A 234 -9.75 25.47 4.39
CA ASP A 234 -9.91 26.91 4.48
C ASP A 234 -8.97 27.52 5.51
N LYS A 235 -8.75 26.82 6.64
CA LYS A 235 -7.82 27.27 7.67
C LYS A 235 -6.38 27.29 7.19
N LEU A 236 -5.92 26.22 6.54
CA LEU A 236 -4.55 26.14 6.01
C LEU A 236 -4.29 27.24 4.97
N ALA A 237 -5.25 27.47 4.06
CA ALA A 237 -5.19 28.57 3.10
C ALA A 237 -5.10 29.94 3.81
N ALA A 238 -5.92 30.18 4.84
CA ALA A 238 -5.91 31.42 5.60
C ALA A 238 -4.60 31.68 6.36
N LEU A 239 -3.88 30.61 6.73
CA LEU A 239 -2.57 30.67 7.38
C LEU A 239 -1.39 30.80 6.39
N GLY A 240 -1.68 30.83 5.08
CA GLY A 240 -0.71 31.08 4.01
C GLY A 240 -0.15 29.82 3.35
N ALA A 241 -0.63 28.62 3.71
CA ALA A 241 -0.22 27.40 3.03
C ALA A 241 -0.69 27.39 1.57
N THR A 242 0.08 26.75 0.69
CA THR A 242 -0.21 26.65 -0.74
C THR A 242 -0.87 25.32 -1.04
N SER A 243 -2.07 25.34 -1.64
CA SER A 243 -2.73 24.12 -2.07
C SER A 243 -2.10 23.60 -3.36
N VAL A 244 -1.65 22.34 -3.37
CA VAL A 244 -1.12 21.69 -4.58
C VAL A 244 -2.24 21.05 -5.41
N ARG A 245 -3.32 20.66 -4.75
CA ARG A 245 -4.51 20.02 -5.32
C ARG A 245 -5.73 20.38 -4.47
N ASP A 246 -6.82 20.71 -5.14
CA ASP A 246 -8.11 20.98 -4.51
C ASP A 246 -8.52 19.83 -3.57
N ILE A 247 -9.22 20.19 -2.49
CA ILE A 247 -9.76 19.25 -1.53
C ILE A 247 -10.60 18.17 -2.23
N GLN A 248 -10.36 16.91 -1.89
CA GLN A 248 -11.26 15.82 -2.28
C GLN A 248 -12.34 15.65 -1.22
N LEU A 249 -13.61 15.75 -1.64
CA LEU A 249 -14.75 15.39 -0.82
C LEU A 249 -15.15 13.95 -1.16
N CYS A 250 -15.14 13.09 -0.16
CA CYS A 250 -15.51 11.68 -0.25
C CYS A 250 -16.83 11.45 0.51
N ASP A 251 -17.76 10.76 -0.13
CA ASP A 251 -18.98 10.26 0.51
C ASP A 251 -18.70 8.91 1.22
N VAL A 252 -19.74 8.21 1.67
CA VAL A 252 -19.64 6.91 2.35
C VAL A 252 -18.77 5.89 1.58
N ASP A 253 -18.88 5.87 0.24
CA ASP A 253 -17.97 5.11 -0.63
C ASP A 253 -16.71 5.93 -0.92
N TYR A 254 -15.86 6.06 0.10
CA TYR A 254 -14.70 6.96 0.07
C TYR A 254 -13.51 6.42 -0.71
N ALA A 255 -13.43 5.11 -0.95
CA ALA A 255 -12.25 4.48 -1.53
C ALA A 255 -12.00 4.88 -2.99
N PRO A 256 -12.99 4.86 -3.91
CA PRO A 256 -12.79 5.34 -5.28
C PRO A 256 -12.35 6.81 -5.39
N PRO A 257 -13.00 7.79 -4.74
CA PRO A 257 -12.55 9.18 -4.80
C PRO A 257 -11.19 9.40 -4.11
N TRP A 258 -10.89 8.67 -3.03
CA TRP A 258 -9.56 8.71 -2.42
C TRP A 258 -8.47 8.19 -3.37
N LYS A 259 -8.71 7.11 -4.11
CA LYS A 259 -7.72 6.58 -5.10
C LYS A 259 -7.36 7.60 -6.18
N ILE A 260 -8.35 8.36 -6.64
CA ILE A 260 -8.11 9.47 -7.58
C ILE A 260 -7.31 10.57 -6.89
N TRP A 261 -7.68 10.92 -5.65
CA TRP A 261 -7.00 11.96 -4.89
C TRP A 261 -5.55 11.65 -4.58
N VAL A 262 -5.24 10.44 -4.11
CA VAL A 262 -3.91 10.09 -3.62
C VAL A 262 -2.87 10.15 -4.73
N VAL A 263 -3.18 9.61 -5.91
CA VAL A 263 -2.29 9.61 -7.07
C VAL A 263 -1.99 11.04 -7.55
N GLU A 264 -3.03 11.87 -7.66
CA GLU A 264 -2.86 13.26 -8.08
C GLU A 264 -2.20 14.13 -7.00
N ALA A 265 -2.51 13.91 -5.71
CA ALA A 265 -1.93 14.66 -4.60
C ALA A 265 -0.43 14.34 -4.44
N LEU A 266 -0.06 13.05 -4.48
CA LEU A 266 1.33 12.62 -4.35
C LEU A 266 2.18 13.07 -5.54
N SER A 267 1.69 12.93 -6.78
CA SER A 267 2.41 13.41 -7.97
C SER A 267 2.66 14.92 -7.92
N ARG A 268 1.68 15.72 -7.49
CA ARG A 268 1.83 17.17 -7.36
C ARG A 268 2.75 17.56 -6.21
N ILE A 269 2.57 16.98 -5.02
CA ILE A 269 3.38 17.36 -3.86
C ILE A 269 4.84 16.89 -3.98
N ALA A 270 5.10 15.82 -4.74
CA ALA A 270 6.44 15.36 -5.08
C ALA A 270 7.19 16.31 -6.03
N CYS A 271 6.47 17.17 -6.76
CA CYS A 271 7.01 18.24 -7.60
C CYS A 271 7.32 19.53 -6.82
N VAL A 272 7.18 19.53 -5.49
CA VAL A 272 7.72 20.58 -4.63
C VAL A 272 9.18 20.27 -4.36
N ASP A 273 10.09 21.14 -4.78
CA ASP A 273 11.52 20.97 -4.54
C ASP A 273 11.94 21.34 -3.09
N ALA A 274 13.20 21.11 -2.74
CA ALA A 274 13.74 21.46 -1.42
C ALA A 274 13.70 22.97 -1.09
N SER A 275 13.50 23.84 -2.09
CA SER A 275 13.34 25.29 -1.89
C SER A 275 11.89 25.69 -1.58
N GLY A 276 10.95 24.74 -1.66
CA GLY A 276 9.51 24.99 -1.54
C GLY A 276 8.90 25.55 -2.82
N THR A 277 9.54 25.39 -3.98
CA THR A 277 8.97 25.79 -5.27
C THR A 277 8.22 24.61 -5.88
N PHE A 278 6.96 24.84 -6.24
CA PHE A 278 6.14 23.85 -6.95
C PHE A 278 6.37 23.92 -8.47
N HIS A 279 6.78 22.81 -9.07
CA HIS A 279 7.07 22.69 -10.51
C HIS A 279 5.92 22.02 -11.27
N GLU A 280 4.89 22.79 -11.62
CA GLU A 280 3.68 22.28 -12.28
C GLU A 280 3.97 21.54 -13.60
N THR A 281 4.96 21.98 -14.37
CA THR A 281 5.32 21.37 -15.66
C THR A 281 5.86 19.95 -15.55
N LEU A 282 6.27 19.52 -14.36
CA LEU A 282 6.84 18.19 -14.11
C LEU A 282 5.80 17.20 -13.56
N VAL A 283 4.56 17.65 -13.28
CA VAL A 283 3.52 16.82 -12.64
C VAL A 283 3.14 15.62 -13.51
N GLU A 284 2.99 15.79 -14.83
CA GLU A 284 2.66 14.67 -15.72
C GLU A 284 3.78 13.62 -15.78
N GLU A 285 5.04 14.07 -15.76
CA GLU A 285 6.20 13.18 -15.75
C GLU A 285 6.33 12.44 -14.41
N MET A 286 6.13 13.16 -13.29
CA MET A 286 6.12 12.58 -11.94
C MET A 286 4.96 11.60 -11.74
N LEU A 287 3.79 11.89 -12.32
CA LEU A 287 2.67 10.97 -12.33
C LEU A 287 3.05 9.67 -13.04
N ALA A 288 3.58 9.76 -14.26
CA ALA A 288 4.03 8.59 -15.00
C ALA A 288 5.12 7.81 -14.26
N TYR A 289 6.03 8.50 -13.56
CA TYR A 289 7.05 7.89 -12.72
C TYR A 289 6.42 7.08 -11.57
N GLY A 290 5.57 7.71 -10.74
CA GLY A 290 4.98 7.06 -9.57
C GLY A 290 3.96 5.97 -9.90
N THR A 291 3.32 6.02 -11.07
CA THR A 291 2.38 4.97 -11.51
C THR A 291 3.02 3.96 -12.46
N SER A 292 4.31 4.06 -12.76
CA SER A 292 4.99 3.08 -13.64
C SER A 292 5.13 1.69 -13.00
N GLY A 293 5.00 1.61 -11.67
CA GLY A 293 4.92 0.36 -10.91
C GLY A 293 3.49 -0.16 -10.69
N ASP A 294 2.44 0.58 -11.06
CA ASP A 294 1.03 0.22 -10.80
C ASP A 294 0.48 -0.91 -11.71
N ASP A 295 1.34 -1.59 -12.48
CA ASP A 295 0.98 -2.92 -13.06
C ASP A 295 1.03 -4.02 -11.99
N ASP A 296 1.66 -3.77 -10.84
CA ASP A 296 1.67 -4.68 -9.68
C ASP A 296 0.47 -4.38 -8.75
N GLY A 297 -0.73 -4.67 -9.25
CA GLY A 297 -1.94 -4.67 -8.44
C GLY A 297 -1.87 -5.68 -7.28
N ILE A 298 -2.19 -5.19 -6.07
CA ILE A 298 -2.42 -5.92 -4.82
C ILE A 298 -1.13 -6.30 -4.06
N VAL A 299 -0.71 -5.43 -3.14
CA VAL A 299 0.12 -5.83 -2.00
C VAL A 299 -0.80 -6.30 -0.89
N ASP A 300 -1.00 -7.61 -0.83
CA ASP A 300 -1.54 -8.31 0.33
C ASP A 300 -0.58 -9.48 0.63
N GLY A 301 0.18 -9.35 1.72
CA GLY A 301 1.09 -10.37 2.24
C GLY A 301 2.47 -10.47 1.58
N ASP A 302 3.47 -10.72 2.41
CA ASP A 302 4.92 -10.77 2.20
C ASP A 302 5.43 -11.90 1.26
N PHE A 303 4.71 -12.15 0.17
CA PHE A 303 5.15 -13.00 -0.94
C PHE A 303 4.93 -12.25 -2.25
N ALA A 304 5.84 -11.35 -2.59
CA ALA A 304 5.99 -10.89 -3.96
C ALA A 304 6.79 -11.97 -4.73
N PRO A 305 6.16 -12.85 -5.53
CA PRO A 305 6.92 -13.72 -6.41
C PRO A 305 7.76 -12.83 -7.31
N ALA A 306 9.06 -13.04 -7.35
CA ALA A 306 9.95 -12.25 -8.19
C ALA A 306 9.39 -12.15 -9.62
N THR A 307 9.24 -10.93 -10.14
CA THR A 307 8.81 -10.69 -11.51
C THR A 307 9.82 -11.37 -12.43
N VAL A 308 9.40 -12.48 -13.05
CA VAL A 308 10.26 -13.24 -13.95
C VAL A 308 10.33 -12.51 -15.29
N VAL A 309 11.18 -11.49 -15.35
CA VAL A 309 11.52 -10.80 -16.60
C VAL A 309 12.43 -11.73 -17.41
N ALA A 310 11.86 -12.42 -18.39
CA ALA A 310 12.62 -13.18 -19.38
C ALA A 310 13.12 -12.28 -20.51
N ASP A 311 14.29 -12.59 -21.06
CA ASP A 311 14.92 -11.89 -22.18
C ASP A 311 13.99 -11.79 -23.41
N GLU A 312 14.24 -10.79 -24.26
CA GLU A 312 13.55 -10.63 -25.53
C GLU A 312 13.85 -11.81 -26.46
N MET A 313 12.81 -12.38 -27.05
CA MET A 313 12.92 -13.49 -27.99
C MET A 313 12.28 -13.14 -29.33
N SER A 314 12.96 -13.50 -30.42
CA SER A 314 12.41 -13.40 -31.76
C SER A 314 11.75 -14.71 -32.17
N ILE A 315 10.50 -14.66 -32.62
CA ILE A 315 9.73 -15.83 -33.06
C ILE A 315 9.02 -15.55 -34.39
N THR A 316 8.66 -16.60 -35.11
CA THR A 316 7.73 -16.51 -36.24
C THR A 316 6.35 -16.98 -35.79
N LEU A 317 5.39 -16.06 -35.66
CA LEU A 317 4.00 -16.42 -35.45
C LEU A 317 3.38 -16.86 -36.78
N ARG A 318 2.78 -18.04 -36.80
CA ARG A 318 1.90 -18.51 -37.86
C ARG A 318 0.46 -18.54 -37.33
N LEU A 319 -0.35 -17.58 -37.75
CA LEU A 319 -1.67 -17.32 -37.18
C LEU A 319 -2.77 -17.75 -38.16
N PHE A 320 -3.70 -18.59 -37.69
CA PHE A 320 -4.92 -18.88 -38.42
C PHE A 320 -5.81 -17.64 -38.52
N ARG A 321 -6.32 -17.37 -39.72
CA ARG A 321 -7.26 -16.27 -39.97
C ARG A 321 -8.51 -16.73 -40.69
N TYR A 322 -9.61 -16.08 -40.34
CA TYR A 322 -10.90 -16.27 -40.98
C TYR A 322 -11.48 -14.93 -41.41
N ASN A 323 -11.93 -14.87 -42.66
CA ASN A 323 -12.63 -13.71 -43.19
C ASN A 323 -14.14 -14.06 -43.28
N PRO A 324 -14.99 -13.46 -42.41
CA PRO A 324 -16.42 -13.75 -42.40
C PRO A 324 -17.16 -13.24 -43.63
N VAL A 325 -16.63 -12.22 -44.31
CA VAL A 325 -17.23 -11.66 -45.53
C VAL A 325 -16.99 -12.56 -46.73
N ALA A 326 -15.78 -13.12 -46.85
CA ALA A 326 -15.39 -14.00 -47.94
C ALA A 326 -15.64 -15.50 -47.65
N ALA A 327 -16.03 -15.84 -46.42
CA ALA A 327 -16.17 -17.21 -45.92
C ALA A 327 -14.93 -18.07 -46.21
N SER A 328 -13.74 -17.49 -46.09
CA SER A 328 -12.47 -18.14 -46.37
C SER A 328 -11.56 -18.12 -45.15
N SER A 329 -10.73 -19.15 -45.02
CA SER A 329 -9.70 -19.24 -43.98
C SER A 329 -8.31 -19.42 -44.60
N GLY A 330 -7.29 -19.02 -43.84
CA GLY A 330 -5.90 -19.09 -44.24
C GLY A 330 -4.96 -18.97 -43.06
N PHE A 331 -3.66 -18.91 -43.34
CA PHE A 331 -2.63 -18.66 -42.35
C PHE A 331 -1.78 -17.47 -42.77
N ASP A 332 -1.60 -16.54 -41.85
CA ASP A 332 -0.61 -15.47 -41.98
C ASP A 332 0.66 -15.86 -41.22
N SER A 333 1.79 -15.29 -41.61
CA SER A 333 3.07 -15.48 -40.92
C SER A 333 3.72 -14.14 -40.66
N VAL A 334 4.05 -13.89 -39.40
CA VAL A 334 4.56 -12.60 -38.90
C VAL A 334 5.79 -12.87 -38.04
N ALA A 335 6.86 -12.12 -38.26
CA ALA A 335 8.01 -12.13 -37.38
C ALA A 335 7.74 -11.17 -36.22
N CYS A 336 7.94 -11.63 -34.99
CA CYS A 336 7.63 -10.89 -33.77
C CYS A 336 8.83 -10.94 -32.82
N SER A 337 9.05 -9.85 -32.08
CA SER A 337 10.07 -9.78 -31.02
C SER A 337 9.37 -9.28 -29.75
N LEU A 338 9.32 -10.13 -28.73
CA LEU A 338 8.69 -9.83 -27.44
C LEU A 338 9.48 -10.50 -26.31
N PRO A 339 9.38 -10.01 -25.07
CA PRO A 339 9.93 -10.71 -23.91
C PRO A 339 9.39 -12.14 -23.81
N GLY A 340 10.23 -13.11 -23.43
CA GLY A 340 9.80 -14.52 -23.37
C GLY A 340 8.66 -14.80 -22.37
N HIS A 341 8.53 -13.94 -21.36
CA HIS A 341 7.47 -13.99 -20.35
C HIS A 341 6.16 -13.37 -20.82
N ALA A 342 6.14 -12.67 -21.97
CA ALA A 342 4.92 -12.17 -22.57
C ALA A 342 3.96 -13.33 -22.88
N THR A 343 2.67 -13.05 -22.80
CA THR A 343 1.63 -14.04 -23.06
C THR A 343 1.29 -14.09 -24.55
N VAL A 344 0.56 -15.13 -24.96
CA VAL A 344 -0.02 -15.20 -26.31
C VAL A 344 -0.99 -14.04 -26.56
N GLN A 345 -1.70 -13.57 -25.53
CA GLN A 345 -2.57 -12.39 -25.62
C GLN A 345 -1.77 -11.15 -25.97
N ASP A 346 -0.64 -10.91 -25.30
CA ASP A 346 0.22 -9.73 -25.52
C ASP A 346 0.77 -9.73 -26.95
N LEU A 347 1.18 -10.89 -27.45
CA LEU A 347 1.60 -11.08 -28.85
C LEU A 347 0.47 -10.69 -29.83
N LEU A 348 -0.76 -11.13 -29.59
CA LEU A 348 -1.89 -10.81 -30.47
C LEU A 348 -2.32 -9.33 -30.36
N MET A 349 -2.21 -8.74 -29.17
CA MET A 349 -2.44 -7.31 -28.96
C MET A 349 -1.40 -6.46 -29.68
N ALA A 350 -0.11 -6.83 -29.61
CA ALA A 350 0.95 -6.16 -30.35
C ALA A 350 0.70 -6.21 -31.86
N ILE A 351 0.31 -7.37 -32.40
CA ILE A 351 -0.06 -7.48 -33.82
C ILE A 351 -1.28 -6.62 -34.15
N GLN A 352 -2.29 -6.58 -33.27
CA GLN A 352 -3.47 -5.76 -33.49
C GLN A 352 -3.15 -4.26 -33.50
N GLY A 353 -2.25 -3.81 -32.61
CA GLY A 353 -1.82 -2.42 -32.54
C GLY A 353 -0.94 -2.00 -33.72
N ASP A 354 0.05 -2.83 -34.05
CA ASP A 354 1.17 -2.42 -34.90
C ASP A 354 1.02 -2.84 -36.37
N LEU A 355 0.33 -3.95 -36.62
CA LEU A 355 0.29 -4.59 -37.94
C LEU A 355 -1.11 -4.68 -38.54
N ASP A 356 -2.11 -5.08 -37.77
CA ASP A 356 -3.46 -5.31 -38.26
C ASP A 356 -4.55 -5.09 -37.20
N GLY A 357 -5.07 -3.86 -37.15
CA GLY A 357 -6.18 -3.48 -36.27
C GLY A 357 -7.50 -4.22 -36.52
N SER A 358 -7.66 -4.93 -37.65
CA SER A 358 -8.85 -5.75 -37.92
C SER A 358 -8.82 -7.12 -37.23
N LEU A 359 -7.68 -7.51 -36.66
CA LEU A 359 -7.53 -8.75 -35.92
C LEU A 359 -8.47 -8.75 -34.70
N ALA A 360 -9.41 -9.69 -34.65
CA ALA A 360 -10.35 -9.84 -33.56
C ALA A 360 -10.17 -11.19 -32.85
N PHE A 361 -10.10 -11.15 -31.53
CA PHE A 361 -9.97 -12.33 -30.67
C PHE A 361 -10.53 -12.01 -29.28
N ARG A 362 -10.88 -13.03 -28.48
CA ARG A 362 -11.41 -12.84 -27.12
C ARG A 362 -10.29 -12.57 -26.15
N ARG A 363 -10.38 -11.52 -25.35
CA ARG A 363 -9.39 -11.14 -24.34
C ARG A 363 -9.78 -11.66 -22.96
N GLY A 364 -8.79 -12.04 -22.16
CA GLY A 364 -8.92 -12.37 -20.75
C GLY A 364 -8.44 -11.24 -19.87
N ASP A 365 -8.63 -11.42 -18.57
CA ASP A 365 -8.22 -10.53 -17.47
C ASP A 365 -6.84 -10.87 -16.88
N GLY A 366 -6.11 -11.83 -17.46
CA GLY A 366 -4.82 -12.27 -16.96
C GLY A 366 -4.90 -13.30 -15.83
N SER A 367 -6.11 -13.70 -15.41
CA SER A 367 -6.31 -14.68 -14.33
C SER A 367 -6.58 -16.12 -14.83
N GLY A 368 -6.44 -16.37 -16.14
CA GLY A 368 -6.76 -17.66 -16.75
C GLY A 368 -8.22 -17.75 -17.14
N THR A 369 -8.70 -16.75 -17.87
CA THR A 369 -10.08 -16.62 -18.31
C THR A 369 -10.49 -17.83 -19.18
N PRO A 370 -11.51 -18.63 -18.81
CA PRO A 370 -11.85 -19.87 -19.52
C PRO A 370 -12.23 -19.70 -21.00
N THR A 371 -12.63 -18.49 -21.41
CA THR A 371 -13.08 -18.19 -22.77
C THR A 371 -11.97 -17.80 -23.75
N THR A 372 -10.72 -17.75 -23.30
CA THR A 372 -9.55 -17.34 -24.09
C THR A 372 -8.77 -18.54 -24.67
N ALA A 373 -9.27 -19.75 -24.49
CA ALA A 373 -8.58 -20.95 -24.92
C ALA A 373 -8.32 -20.98 -26.44
N VAL A 374 -7.06 -21.25 -26.82
CA VAL A 374 -6.58 -21.39 -28.20
C VAL A 374 -5.70 -22.63 -28.33
N ARG A 375 -5.43 -23.07 -29.56
CA ARG A 375 -4.48 -24.16 -29.82
C ARG A 375 -3.15 -23.58 -30.27
N ALA A 376 -2.12 -23.69 -29.41
CA ALA A 376 -0.76 -23.25 -29.67
C ALA A 376 0.16 -24.46 -29.89
N ASN A 377 0.79 -24.56 -31.06
CA ASN A 377 1.67 -25.69 -31.45
C ASN A 377 1.03 -27.07 -31.15
N GLY A 378 -0.29 -27.18 -31.34
CA GLY A 378 -1.04 -28.41 -31.12
C GLY A 378 -1.58 -28.61 -29.70
N ARG A 379 -1.17 -27.79 -28.71
CA ARG A 379 -1.62 -27.84 -27.31
C ARG A 379 -2.74 -26.82 -27.08
N ILE A 380 -3.72 -27.15 -26.23
CA ILE A 380 -4.75 -26.19 -25.81
C ILE A 380 -4.20 -25.39 -24.63
N VAL A 381 -4.20 -24.07 -24.76
CA VAL A 381 -3.69 -23.14 -23.75
C VAL A 381 -4.63 -21.95 -23.61
N LEU A 382 -4.61 -21.31 -22.45
CA LEU A 382 -5.29 -20.04 -22.20
C LEU A 382 -4.35 -18.91 -22.59
N MET A 383 -4.72 -18.13 -23.62
CA MET A 383 -3.79 -17.15 -24.21
C MET A 383 -3.40 -16.01 -23.24
N ASP A 384 -4.22 -15.71 -22.24
CA ASP A 384 -4.03 -14.63 -21.27
C ASP A 384 -3.03 -15.00 -20.16
N VAL A 385 -2.62 -16.26 -20.05
CA VAL A 385 -1.62 -16.73 -19.07
C VAL A 385 -0.50 -17.57 -19.68
N ALA A 386 -0.68 -18.06 -20.91
CA ALA A 386 0.32 -18.90 -21.56
C ALA A 386 1.48 -18.05 -22.10
N ARG A 387 2.64 -18.19 -21.47
CA ARG A 387 3.89 -17.50 -21.82
C ARG A 387 4.51 -18.03 -23.12
N LEU A 388 5.16 -17.16 -23.88
CA LEU A 388 5.81 -17.53 -25.14
C LEU A 388 6.97 -18.51 -24.94
N ASP A 389 7.81 -18.29 -23.93
CA ASP A 389 8.95 -19.14 -23.58
C ASP A 389 8.56 -20.60 -23.26
N GLY A 390 7.35 -20.81 -22.74
CA GLY A 390 6.77 -22.14 -22.50
C GLY A 390 6.21 -22.83 -23.75
N LEU A 391 6.04 -22.11 -24.86
CA LEU A 391 5.36 -22.58 -26.08
C LEU A 391 6.27 -22.72 -27.30
N VAL A 392 7.32 -21.91 -27.38
CA VAL A 392 8.24 -21.85 -28.52
C VAL A 392 9.63 -21.43 -28.05
N SER A 393 10.67 -21.93 -28.69
CA SER A 393 12.06 -21.50 -28.44
C SER A 393 12.42 -20.29 -29.29
N GLU A 394 13.49 -19.57 -28.93
CA GLU A 394 14.05 -18.49 -29.74
C GLU A 394 14.27 -18.94 -31.21
N GLY A 395 13.87 -18.09 -32.16
CA GLY A 395 13.88 -18.36 -33.60
C GLY A 395 12.84 -19.39 -34.08
N GLY A 396 12.02 -19.93 -33.17
CA GLY A 396 11.02 -20.95 -33.47
C GLY A 396 9.75 -20.41 -34.13
N THR A 397 8.90 -21.33 -34.59
CA THR A 397 7.57 -21.00 -35.13
C THR A 397 6.48 -21.33 -34.12
N LEU A 398 5.65 -20.34 -33.78
CA LEU A 398 4.46 -20.51 -32.97
C LEU A 398 3.24 -20.61 -33.89
N LEU A 399 2.61 -21.78 -33.98
CA LEU A 399 1.37 -21.99 -34.72
C LEU A 399 0.17 -21.75 -33.80
N LEU A 400 -0.66 -20.75 -34.09
CA LEU A 400 -1.91 -20.48 -33.37
C LEU A 400 -3.12 -20.83 -34.23
N GLU A 401 -3.99 -21.67 -33.68
CA GLU A 401 -5.22 -22.16 -34.31
C GLU A 401 -6.42 -22.00 -33.36
N PRO A 402 -7.65 -21.83 -33.91
CA PRO A 402 -8.86 -21.89 -33.11
C PRO A 402 -9.07 -23.28 -32.51
N LEU A 403 -9.86 -23.36 -31.44
CA LEU A 403 -10.20 -24.66 -30.85
C LEU A 403 -11.04 -25.53 -31.80
N PRO A 404 -10.84 -26.86 -31.80
CA PRO A 404 -11.69 -27.78 -32.55
C PRO A 404 -13.15 -27.70 -32.08
N GLY A 405 -14.10 -27.58 -33.01
CA GLY A 405 -15.53 -27.67 -32.72
C GLY A 405 -16.24 -26.36 -32.38
N LEU A 406 -15.53 -25.23 -32.34
CA LEU A 406 -16.17 -23.91 -32.40
C LEU A 406 -16.45 -23.54 -33.86
N PRO A 407 -17.65 -23.03 -34.21
CA PRO A 407 -17.88 -22.48 -35.54
C PRO A 407 -16.97 -21.27 -35.72
N VAL A 408 -16.13 -21.33 -36.75
CA VAL A 408 -15.29 -20.21 -37.20
C VAL A 408 -16.15 -19.23 -37.99
#